data_AF-T1CBE4-F1
#
_entry.id   AF-T1CBE4-F1
#
_cell.length_a   1.000
_cell.length_b   1.000
_cell.length_c   1.000
_cell.angle_alpha   90.00
_cell.angle_beta   90.00
_cell.angle_gamma   90.00
#
_symmetry.space_group_name_H-M   'P 1'
#
loop_
_entity.id
_entity.type
_entity.pdbx_description
1 polymer ?
#
loop_
_entity_poly.entity_id
_entity_poly.type
_entity_poly.pdbx_seq_one_letter_code
_entity_poly.pdbx_strand_id
1 'polypeptide(L)'
;MRSQDRKPGGQVGHPGSGLEPTADPTRSERVEPPMECSGCGGSLAGATKLDDGWAQVWDIPPIELERVHYLLARLQCADCGKITTATPPFGPAWCVSYGPNVNAAAILLGNEGNVPMERTATLMESLLAAPVSTAFVALAQKRFADGLQSSGLDEA
;
A
#
# COMPACT_ATOMS: atom_id res chain seq x y z
N MET A 1 39.73 8.77 14.20
CA MET A 1 39.22 8.08 15.41
C MET A 1 37.86 8.66 15.76
N ARG A 2 36.78 7.88 15.63
CA ARG A 2 35.44 8.26 16.10
C ARG A 2 35.39 8.01 17.61
N SER A 3 34.93 8.97 18.43
CA SER A 3 34.83 8.75 19.88
C SER A 3 33.79 7.65 20.17
N GLN A 4 34.15 6.76 21.09
CA GLN A 4 33.33 5.61 21.51
C GLN A 4 32.21 6.00 22.49
N ASP A 5 32.11 7.29 22.87
CA ASP A 5 31.21 7.77 23.92
C ASP A 5 29.93 8.44 23.43
N ARG A 6 29.67 8.44 22.11
CA ARG A 6 28.44 9.05 21.59
C ARG A 6 27.29 8.04 21.69
N LYS A 7 26.47 8.15 22.76
CA LYS A 7 25.21 7.42 22.89
C LYS A 7 24.36 7.64 21.62
N PRO A 8 23.92 6.57 20.91
CA PRO A 8 22.96 6.71 19.83
C PRO A 8 21.66 7.26 20.43
N GLY A 9 21.28 8.48 20.06
CA GLY A 9 20.08 9.12 20.59
C GLY A 9 19.82 10.47 19.93
N GLY A 10 18.55 10.82 19.82
CA GLY A 10 18.11 12.15 19.38
C GLY A 10 18.70 13.26 20.24
N GLN A 11 18.67 14.49 19.74
CA GLN A 11 19.24 15.64 20.45
C GLN A 11 18.61 15.79 21.85
N VAL A 12 19.44 16.08 22.84
CA VAL A 12 19.01 16.32 24.24
C VAL A 12 18.00 17.46 24.26
N GLY A 13 16.76 17.17 24.70
CA GLY A 13 15.68 18.15 24.81
C GLY A 13 14.50 17.93 23.85
N HIS A 14 14.62 17.05 22.86
CA HIS A 14 13.45 16.64 22.06
C HIS A 14 12.74 15.46 22.74
N PRO A 15 11.43 15.57 23.05
CA PRO A 15 10.66 14.41 23.49
C PRO A 15 10.70 13.37 22.37
N GLY A 16 11.11 12.15 22.70
CA GLY A 16 11.15 11.05 21.73
C GLY A 16 9.73 10.74 21.27
N SER A 17 9.45 10.88 19.97
CA SER A 17 8.17 10.51 19.35
C SER A 17 8.20 9.05 18.87
N GLY A 18 8.59 8.13 19.76
CA GLY A 18 8.60 6.71 19.44
C GLY A 18 7.18 6.21 19.17
N LEU A 19 7.03 5.23 18.27
CA LEU A 19 5.76 4.54 18.09
C LEU A 19 5.39 3.83 19.39
N GLU A 20 4.16 4.03 19.87
CA GLU A 20 3.64 3.30 21.01
C GLU A 20 3.16 1.91 20.58
N PRO A 21 3.42 0.85 21.38
CA PRO A 21 2.89 -0.48 21.08
C PRO A 21 1.36 -0.46 21.00
N THR A 22 0.80 -1.02 19.94
CA THR A 22 -0.65 -1.23 19.84
C THR A 22 -1.09 -2.41 20.71
N ALA A 23 -2.24 -2.29 21.37
CA ALA A 23 -2.82 -3.41 22.11
C ALA A 23 -3.44 -4.48 21.18
N ASP A 24 -3.73 -4.13 19.92
CA ASP A 24 -4.40 -4.98 18.93
C ASP A 24 -3.57 -5.05 17.64
N PRO A 25 -2.52 -5.89 17.58
CA PRO A 25 -1.72 -6.06 16.36
C PRO A 25 -2.48 -6.92 15.35
N THR A 26 -2.36 -6.59 14.05
CA THR A 26 -2.99 -7.33 12.95
C THR A 26 -2.70 -8.83 12.97
N ARG A 27 -1.48 -9.21 13.41
CA ARG A 27 -1.10 -10.61 13.66
C ARG A 27 -0.03 -10.69 14.75
N SER A 28 0.05 -11.84 15.40
CA SER A 28 1.08 -12.16 16.40
C SER A 28 1.72 -13.51 16.06
N GLU A 29 3.04 -13.54 16.00
CA GLU A 29 3.81 -14.73 15.65
C GLU A 29 4.91 -14.96 16.68
N ARG A 30 5.14 -16.22 17.07
CA ARG A 30 6.27 -16.58 17.92
C ARG A 30 7.47 -16.92 17.04
N VAL A 31 8.60 -16.28 17.32
CA VAL A 31 9.88 -16.56 16.65
C VAL A 31 10.53 -17.79 17.29
N GLU A 32 11.23 -18.59 16.48
CA GLU A 32 11.98 -19.75 16.96
C GLU A 32 13.02 -19.33 18.02
N PRO A 33 13.14 -20.05 19.15
CA PRO A 33 14.15 -19.75 20.15
C PRO A 33 15.58 -19.85 19.57
N PRO A 34 16.52 -19.07 20.11
CA PRO A 34 17.93 -19.18 19.72
C PRO A 34 18.48 -20.54 20.15
N MET A 35 19.24 -21.18 19.26
CA MET A 35 19.95 -22.43 19.57
C MET A 35 21.31 -22.20 20.24
N GLU A 36 21.87 -21.00 20.10
CA GLU A 36 23.21 -20.64 20.54
C GLU A 36 23.21 -19.32 21.33
N CYS A 37 24.10 -19.23 22.32
CA CYS A 37 24.30 -18.02 23.11
C CYS A 37 24.94 -16.93 22.24
N SER A 38 24.30 -15.75 22.17
CA SER A 38 24.80 -14.62 21.40
C SER A 38 26.14 -14.05 21.88
N GLY A 39 26.55 -14.35 23.12
CA GLY A 39 27.83 -13.89 23.69
C GLY A 39 29.01 -14.82 23.45
N CYS A 40 28.82 -16.14 23.62
CA CYS A 40 29.90 -17.13 23.56
C CYS A 40 29.74 -18.21 22.47
N GLY A 41 28.59 -18.29 21.80
CA GLY A 41 28.29 -19.32 20.79
C GLY A 41 27.97 -20.71 21.34
N GLY A 42 27.97 -20.90 22.67
CA GLY A 42 27.62 -22.18 23.28
C GLY A 42 26.16 -22.57 23.07
N SER A 43 25.88 -23.88 23.01
CA SER A 43 24.51 -24.40 22.84
C SER A 43 23.60 -24.01 24.00
N LEU A 44 22.37 -23.61 23.67
CA LEU A 44 21.29 -23.34 24.62
C LEU A 44 20.35 -24.54 24.83
N ALA A 45 20.73 -25.74 24.36
CA ALA A 45 19.97 -26.94 24.62
C ALA A 45 19.87 -27.20 26.13
N GLY A 46 18.64 -27.24 26.65
CA GLY A 46 18.37 -27.41 28.08
C GLY A 46 18.61 -26.17 28.93
N ALA A 47 18.83 -24.99 28.33
CA ALA A 47 18.93 -23.74 29.06
C ALA A 47 17.62 -23.40 29.78
N THR A 48 17.72 -22.69 30.91
CA THR A 48 16.55 -22.17 31.63
C THR A 48 15.81 -21.15 30.77
N LYS A 49 14.54 -21.39 30.49
CA LYS A 49 13.67 -20.43 29.79
C LYS A 49 13.23 -19.31 30.74
N LEU A 50 13.40 -18.07 30.32
CA LEU A 50 12.83 -16.87 30.98
C LEU A 50 11.49 -16.49 30.33
N ASP A 51 10.79 -15.51 30.91
CA ASP A 51 9.60 -14.92 30.29
C ASP A 51 9.92 -14.37 28.89
N ASP A 52 8.98 -14.55 27.95
CA ASP A 52 9.14 -14.09 26.58
C ASP A 52 9.20 -12.56 26.55
N GLY A 53 10.19 -12.00 25.83
CA GLY A 53 10.19 -10.59 25.43
C GLY A 53 9.25 -10.36 24.25
N TRP A 54 9.00 -9.09 23.91
CA TRP A 54 8.17 -8.73 22.75
C TRP A 54 8.79 -7.59 21.94
N ALA A 55 8.44 -7.56 20.66
CA ALA A 55 8.68 -6.44 19.75
C ALA A 55 7.47 -6.31 18.82
N GLN A 56 7.11 -5.09 18.45
CA GLN A 56 6.13 -4.82 17.40
C GLN A 56 6.80 -4.14 16.23
N VAL A 57 6.54 -4.63 15.02
CA VAL A 57 6.99 -4.05 13.77
C VAL A 57 5.75 -3.62 13.00
N TRP A 58 5.66 -2.32 12.72
CA TRP A 58 4.61 -1.76 11.88
C TRP A 58 5.16 -1.65 10.46
N ASP A 59 4.64 -2.48 9.57
CA ASP A 59 5.10 -2.55 8.18
C ASP A 59 3.91 -2.62 7.22
N ILE A 60 4.17 -2.25 5.97
CA ILE A 60 3.22 -2.42 4.87
C ILE A 60 3.46 -3.82 4.30
N PRO A 61 2.44 -4.70 4.24
CA PRO A 61 2.57 -5.97 3.54
C PRO A 61 3.03 -5.78 2.09
N PRO A 62 3.59 -6.80 1.42
CA PRO A 62 3.93 -6.69 0.01
C PRO A 62 2.77 -6.10 -0.81
N ILE A 63 3.07 -5.05 -1.57
CA ILE A 63 2.06 -4.40 -2.43
C ILE A 63 1.90 -5.27 -3.68
N GLU A 64 0.77 -5.97 -3.76
CA GLU A 64 0.46 -6.85 -4.89
C GLU A 64 -0.66 -6.26 -5.76
N LEU A 65 -0.37 -6.10 -7.06
CA LEU A 65 -1.38 -5.69 -8.03
C LEU A 65 -2.31 -6.86 -8.36
N GLU A 66 -3.51 -6.83 -7.81
CA GLU A 66 -4.58 -7.78 -8.15
C GLU A 66 -5.10 -7.55 -9.59
N ARG A 67 -5.22 -8.63 -10.36
CA ARG A 67 -5.69 -8.60 -11.76
C ARG A 67 -6.98 -9.40 -11.89
N VAL A 68 -8.12 -8.74 -11.71
CA VAL A 68 -9.44 -9.37 -11.83
C VAL A 68 -9.93 -9.32 -13.28
N HIS A 69 -10.23 -10.48 -13.86
CA HIS A 69 -10.85 -10.59 -15.17
C HIS A 69 -12.37 -10.76 -15.03
N TYR A 70 -13.12 -9.71 -15.34
CA TYR A 70 -14.59 -9.75 -15.32
C TYR A 70 -15.13 -10.39 -16.61
N LEU A 71 -15.76 -11.56 -16.49
CA LEU A 71 -16.52 -12.17 -17.58
C LEU A 71 -17.90 -11.52 -17.68
N LEU A 72 -18.08 -10.70 -18.71
CA LEU A 72 -19.29 -9.90 -18.90
C LEU A 72 -20.30 -10.65 -19.76
N ALA A 73 -21.40 -11.09 -19.15
CA ALA A 73 -22.49 -11.74 -19.87
C ALA A 73 -23.07 -10.81 -20.94
N ARG A 74 -23.42 -11.40 -22.10
CA ARG A 74 -24.06 -10.70 -23.22
C ARG A 74 -25.34 -11.42 -23.57
N LEU A 75 -26.45 -10.69 -23.57
CA LEU A 75 -27.76 -11.24 -23.86
C LEU A 75 -28.41 -10.43 -24.97
N GLN A 76 -28.98 -11.13 -25.95
CA GLN A 76 -29.78 -10.53 -27.00
C GLN A 76 -31.25 -10.54 -26.58
N CYS A 77 -31.91 -9.39 -26.62
CA CYS A 77 -33.35 -9.29 -26.37
C CYS A 77 -34.12 -10.02 -27.48
N ALA A 78 -35.06 -10.90 -27.11
CA ALA A 78 -35.86 -11.66 -28.06
C ALA A 78 -36.83 -10.78 -28.88
N ASP A 79 -37.34 -9.69 -28.30
CA ASP A 79 -38.36 -8.85 -28.94
C ASP A 79 -37.77 -7.84 -29.93
N CYS A 80 -36.65 -7.19 -29.57
CA CYS A 80 -36.06 -6.11 -30.38
C CYS A 80 -34.66 -6.42 -30.93
N GLY A 81 -34.09 -7.59 -30.60
CA GLY A 81 -32.77 -8.01 -31.08
C GLY A 81 -31.58 -7.24 -30.48
N LYS A 82 -31.80 -6.29 -29.56
CA LYS A 82 -30.72 -5.50 -28.93
C LYS A 82 -29.82 -6.39 -28.08
N ILE A 83 -28.50 -6.27 -28.25
CA ILE A 83 -27.52 -6.93 -27.39
C ILE A 83 -27.17 -6.02 -26.20
N THR A 84 -27.36 -6.55 -25.00
CA THR A 84 -27.00 -5.89 -23.74
C THR A 84 -25.81 -6.63 -23.13
N THR A 85 -24.80 -5.88 -22.68
CA THR A 85 -23.59 -6.43 -22.03
C THR A 85 -23.61 -6.04 -20.56
N ALA A 86 -23.27 -6.96 -19.67
CA ALA A 86 -23.09 -6.67 -18.24
C ALA A 86 -21.97 -5.64 -18.03
N THR A 87 -22.11 -4.79 -17.03
CA THR A 87 -21.11 -3.76 -16.69
C THR A 87 -20.24 -4.28 -15.55
N PRO A 88 -18.89 -4.18 -15.63
CA PRO A 88 -18.04 -4.48 -14.49
C PRO A 88 -18.27 -3.44 -13.37
N PRO A 89 -17.95 -3.76 -12.11
CA PRO A 89 -18.08 -2.80 -11.01
C PRO A 89 -17.17 -1.58 -11.20
N PHE A 90 -16.04 -1.74 -11.90
CA PHE A 90 -15.09 -0.65 -12.17
C PHE A 90 -14.58 -0.72 -13.61
N GLY A 91 -14.44 0.45 -14.24
CA GLY A 91 -13.89 0.61 -15.58
C GLY A 91 -14.89 0.29 -16.71
N PRO A 92 -14.54 0.60 -17.96
CA PRO A 92 -15.37 0.28 -19.11
C PRO A 92 -15.25 -1.21 -19.49
N ALA A 93 -16.34 -1.76 -20.05
CA ALA A 93 -16.31 -3.08 -20.66
C ALA A 93 -15.28 -3.13 -21.80
N TRP A 94 -14.71 -4.32 -22.05
CA TRP A 94 -13.77 -4.57 -23.14
C TRP A 94 -12.44 -3.82 -23.05
N CYS A 95 -12.08 -3.32 -21.87
CA CYS A 95 -10.81 -2.64 -21.63
C CYS A 95 -10.08 -3.24 -20.43
N VAL A 96 -8.75 -3.11 -20.46
CA VAL A 96 -7.90 -3.27 -19.27
C VAL A 96 -7.74 -1.90 -18.64
N SER A 97 -8.06 -1.77 -17.35
CA SER A 97 -7.95 -0.51 -16.63
C SER A 97 -7.49 -0.74 -15.20
N TYR A 98 -6.73 0.22 -14.66
CA TYR A 98 -6.41 0.26 -13.24
C TYR A 98 -7.66 0.55 -12.40
N GLY A 99 -7.78 -0.17 -11.27
CA GLY A 99 -8.90 -0.07 -10.34
C GLY A 99 -8.86 1.17 -9.44
N PRO A 100 -9.88 1.36 -8.58
CA PRO A 100 -10.05 2.57 -7.77
C PRO A 100 -8.85 2.87 -6.86
N ASN A 101 -8.29 1.87 -6.17
CA ASN A 101 -7.16 2.08 -5.25
C ASN A 101 -5.88 2.54 -5.97
N VAL A 102 -5.63 2.03 -7.19
CA VAL A 102 -4.49 2.47 -8.00
C VAL A 102 -4.68 3.91 -8.50
N ASN A 103 -5.91 4.29 -8.88
CA ASN A 103 -6.20 5.68 -9.23
C ASN A 103 -6.03 6.61 -8.00
N ALA A 104 -6.52 6.19 -6.83
CA ALA A 104 -6.39 6.96 -5.59
C ALA A 104 -4.93 7.17 -5.19
N ALA A 105 -4.08 6.15 -5.27
CA ALA A 105 -2.65 6.28 -5.00
C ALA A 105 -1.96 7.28 -5.95
N ALA A 106 -2.31 7.26 -7.24
CA ALA A 106 -1.78 8.23 -8.20
C ALA A 106 -2.22 9.67 -7.88
N ILE A 107 -3.47 9.87 -7.44
CA ILE A 107 -4.00 11.18 -7.03
C ILE A 107 -3.31 11.65 -5.75
N LEU A 108 -3.15 10.78 -4.74
CA LEU A 108 -2.47 11.13 -3.50
C LEU A 108 -1.01 11.55 -3.75
N LEU A 109 -0.28 10.83 -4.59
CA LEU A 109 1.09 11.22 -4.94
C LEU A 109 1.13 12.54 -5.71
N GLY A 110 0.30 12.69 -6.74
CA GLY A 110 0.33 13.86 -7.63
C GLY A 110 -0.21 15.14 -6.99
N ASN A 111 -1.33 15.06 -6.28
CA ASN A 111 -2.07 16.23 -5.78
C ASN A 111 -1.72 16.56 -4.34
N GLU A 112 -1.72 15.57 -3.45
CA GLU A 112 -1.39 15.79 -2.03
C GLU A 112 0.13 15.83 -1.83
N GLY A 113 0.84 14.85 -2.38
CA GLY A 113 2.30 14.76 -2.32
C GLY A 113 3.03 15.77 -3.21
N ASN A 114 2.30 16.53 -4.05
CA ASN A 114 2.85 17.46 -5.03
C ASN A 114 3.97 16.86 -5.91
N VAL A 115 3.89 15.56 -6.18
CA VAL A 115 4.89 14.86 -6.98
C VAL A 115 4.62 15.15 -8.46
N PRO A 116 5.62 15.62 -9.23
CA PRO A 116 5.46 15.84 -10.66
C PRO A 116 4.96 14.60 -11.38
N MET A 117 4.07 14.78 -12.36
CA MET A 117 3.35 13.69 -13.03
C MET A 117 4.25 12.55 -13.53
N GLU A 118 5.40 12.86 -14.14
CA GLU A 118 6.37 11.86 -14.58
C GLU A 118 6.91 11.04 -13.42
N ARG A 119 7.28 11.70 -12.32
CA ARG A 119 7.79 11.04 -11.12
C ARG A 119 6.70 10.24 -10.40
N THR A 120 5.45 10.69 -10.43
CA THR A 120 4.30 9.90 -9.96
C THR A 120 4.16 8.61 -10.75
N ALA A 121 4.25 8.66 -12.08
CA ALA A 121 4.19 7.46 -12.91
C ALA A 121 5.34 6.48 -12.56
N THR A 122 6.57 6.97 -12.43
CA THR A 122 7.74 6.15 -12.05
C THR A 122 7.60 5.51 -10.66
N LEU A 123 7.13 6.26 -9.67
CA LEU A 123 6.89 5.73 -8.31
C LEU A 123 5.81 4.66 -8.33
N MET A 124 4.71 4.90 -9.05
CA MET A 124 3.62 3.94 -9.19
C MET A 124 4.07 2.67 -9.91
N GLU A 125 4.86 2.78 -10.98
CA GLU A 125 5.44 1.61 -11.67
C GLU A 125 6.31 0.77 -10.73
N SER A 126 7.11 1.42 -9.90
CA SER A 126 7.98 0.76 -8.92
C SER A 126 7.16 0.05 -7.82
N LEU A 127 6.10 0.70 -7.31
CA LEU A 127 5.25 0.14 -6.26
C LEU A 127 4.37 -1.03 -6.76
N LEU A 128 3.89 -0.95 -8.00
CA LEU A 128 2.95 -1.93 -8.55
C LEU A 128 3.62 -3.08 -9.32
N ALA A 129 4.92 -2.95 -9.61
CA ALA A 129 5.64 -3.80 -10.55
C ALA A 129 4.88 -3.98 -11.89
N ALA A 130 4.29 -2.89 -12.39
CA ALA A 130 3.46 -2.86 -13.58
C ALA A 130 3.62 -1.53 -14.33
N PRO A 131 3.53 -1.48 -15.67
CA PRO A 131 3.76 -0.26 -16.43
C PRO A 131 2.73 0.83 -16.11
N VAL A 132 3.18 2.01 -15.72
CA VAL A 132 2.33 3.18 -15.46
C VAL A 132 2.79 4.34 -16.32
N SER A 133 1.87 4.91 -17.11
CA SER A 133 2.17 6.05 -17.98
C SER A 133 1.78 7.37 -17.34
N THR A 134 2.40 8.46 -17.77
CA THR A 134 1.99 9.82 -17.42
C THR A 134 0.56 10.12 -17.87
N ALA A 135 0.15 9.58 -19.03
CA ALA A 135 -1.21 9.70 -19.53
C ALA A 135 -2.24 9.06 -18.59
N PHE A 136 -1.90 7.94 -17.94
CA PHE A 136 -2.74 7.36 -16.90
C PHE A 136 -2.89 8.31 -15.71
N VAL A 137 -1.79 8.88 -15.22
CA VAL A 137 -1.81 9.81 -14.07
C VAL A 137 -2.67 11.04 -14.40
N ALA A 138 -2.49 11.64 -15.57
CA ALA A 138 -3.32 12.76 -16.03
C ALA A 138 -4.81 12.39 -16.11
N LEU A 139 -5.12 11.18 -16.61
CA LEU A 139 -6.50 10.72 -16.72
C LEU A 139 -7.13 10.45 -15.34
N ALA A 140 -6.37 9.92 -14.39
CA ALA A 140 -6.82 9.73 -13.01
C ALA A 140 -7.16 11.08 -12.36
N GLN A 141 -6.28 12.08 -12.51
CA GLN A 141 -6.51 13.43 -12.01
C GLN A 141 -7.73 14.09 -12.66
N LYS A 142 -7.89 13.95 -13.98
CA LYS A 142 -9.07 14.46 -14.69
C LYS A 142 -10.36 13.83 -14.17
N ARG A 143 -10.42 12.49 -14.07
CA ARG A 143 -11.60 11.77 -13.56
C ARG A 143 -11.94 12.18 -12.13
N PHE A 144 -10.92 12.43 -11.31
CA PHE A 144 -11.12 12.92 -9.95
C PHE A 144 -11.74 14.32 -9.93
N ALA A 145 -11.21 15.25 -10.74
CA ALA A 145 -11.76 16.60 -10.88
C ALA A 145 -13.21 16.57 -11.39
N ASP A 146 -13.49 15.79 -12.44
CA ASP A 146 -14.84 15.62 -13.00
C ASP A 146 -15.80 15.05 -11.93
N GLY A 147 -15.31 14.11 -11.10
CA GLY A 147 -16.07 13.51 -9.99
C GLY A 147 -16.40 14.51 -8.88
N LEU A 148 -15.44 15.34 -8.47
CA LEU A 148 -15.64 16.41 -7.48
C LEU A 148 -16.69 17.42 -7.96
N GLN A 149 -16.59 17.87 -9.22
CA GLN A 149 -17.57 18.77 -9.84
C GLN A 149 -18.97 18.16 -9.84
N SER A 150 -19.09 16.89 -10.24
CA SER A 150 -20.39 16.19 -10.26
C SER A 150 -21.01 15.99 -8.88
N SER A 151 -20.21 16.08 -7.82
CA SER A 151 -20.66 15.93 -6.43
C SER A 151 -21.17 17.24 -5.82
N GLY A 152 -21.12 18.36 -6.57
CA GLY A 152 -21.61 19.67 -6.11
C GLY A 152 -20.74 20.32 -5.02
N LEU A 153 -19.51 19.83 -4.81
CA LEU A 153 -18.61 20.36 -3.80
C LEU A 153 -18.02 21.73 -4.16
N ASP A 154 -18.08 22.12 -5.44
CA ASP A 154 -17.65 23.43 -5.92
C ASP A 154 -18.71 24.54 -5.69
N GLU A 155 -19.90 24.17 -5.18
CA GLU A 155 -20.98 25.12 -4.84
C GLU A 155 -21.06 25.45 -3.33
N ALA A 156 -20.08 24.98 -2.53
CA ALA A 156 -19.97 25.22 -1.08
C ALA A 156 -18.88 26.26 -0.75
#